data_AF-A0A2V1E040-F1
#
_entry.id   AF-A0A2V1E040-F1
#
_cell.length_a   1.000
_cell.length_b   1.000
_cell.length_c   1.000
_cell.angle_alpha   90.00
_cell.angle_beta   90.00
_cell.angle_gamma   90.00
#
_symmetry.space_group_name_H-M   'P 1'
#
loop_
_entity.id
_entity.type
_entity.pdbx_description
1 polymer ?
#
loop_
_entity_poly.entity_id
_entity_poly.type
_entity_poly.pdbx_seq_one_letter_code
_entity_poly.pdbx_strand_id
1 'polypeptide(L)'
;MAHHVDETRPLSFFASPLHEHADTILENPPSYHPHADHKPLRPQHNQHDSADFEQLQHVEPPSHDRPEFHRHAEATTAELFYDLFFVANLTTFTSLIEINDQNSLTSYIGFFSLLWLTWYQVSLYDVRFSADSVFERIAKSIHFGIMVGFAVIGPQWHPGQASEDFKVYRTFSIALAVSRATLAVQYTITLMYTKKFQKTVLPLALVIASTSLAAILYGALYRAFPSEKLDGNGNPILQQSNVYIAWYVIAILETLLTVAVSCIWRVISFKGTHLVQRMSLLTLIILGEGIIVVCKAISKIVKNDYLWSSSVIGQIIGAVLVIYFLYMLYFDRLHEEHFGSIKQQIWSFNHFPLHIVLVLVLQGISLLIIWTQAMQLMTALYSSVDQVEASKFTNGTELAQTLNSTIFSQTFGVMPKGVDASKAFKDANTALGHITEAYDFLAIDKNNQTAQDEYIDAMNDLMSAATTTLFDSLSVSISEHRMEKLKNSGVRIDFQAVFDQYTKFFQLVVSYVFISGGLSLIVMSILGYLSLPSRQRIMGQYVRLLINFFAGFGLALVAAIKYNPRFKANYMSSAWMIPTILLVYFACVVVNMVSAPKGIKLRRS
;
A
#
# COMPACT_ATOMS: atom_id res chain seq x y z
N MET A 1 -25.62 -2.39 19.07
CA MET A 1 -26.81 -1.50 18.99
C MET A 1 -26.92 -0.81 20.34
N ALA A 2 -26.10 0.22 20.56
CA ALA A 2 -26.08 1.03 21.76
C ALA A 2 -26.59 2.41 21.38
N HIS A 3 -27.46 2.95 22.22
CA HIS A 3 -28.35 4.07 21.95
C HIS A 3 -27.62 5.36 21.55
N HIS A 4 -27.94 5.87 20.36
CA HIS A 4 -27.89 7.29 20.05
C HIS A 4 -28.97 7.99 20.88
N VAL A 5 -28.59 8.55 22.03
CA VAL A 5 -29.33 9.66 22.64
C VAL A 5 -28.38 10.84 22.63
N ASP A 6 -28.30 11.50 21.48
CA ASP A 6 -27.98 12.92 21.40
C ASP A 6 -29.14 13.56 20.64
N GLU A 7 -30.16 13.95 21.42
CA GLU A 7 -31.27 14.76 20.95
C GLU A 7 -30.76 16.13 20.46
N THR A 8 -30.86 16.34 19.14
CA THR A 8 -31.25 17.61 18.50
C THR A 8 -30.74 18.90 19.14
N ARG A 9 -29.43 19.14 19.15
CA ARG A 9 -28.89 20.52 19.15
C ARG A 9 -28.68 20.96 17.70
N PRO A 10 -29.14 22.16 17.29
CA PRO A 10 -28.79 22.69 15.97
C PRO A 10 -27.26 22.80 15.87
N LEU A 11 -26.69 22.32 14.77
CA LEU A 11 -25.24 22.36 14.52
C LEU A 11 -24.73 23.79 14.72
N SER A 12 -23.82 23.97 15.68
CA SER A 12 -23.18 25.27 15.87
C SER A 12 -22.18 25.52 14.75
N PHE A 13 -22.00 26.79 14.38
CA PHE A 13 -21.05 27.15 13.32
C PHE A 13 -19.60 26.81 13.72
N PHE A 14 -19.29 26.97 15.01
CA PHE A 14 -18.10 26.47 15.67
C PHE A 14 -18.50 25.68 16.92
N ALA A 15 -17.91 24.51 17.15
CA ALA A 15 -18.11 23.72 18.36
C ALA A 15 -16.85 23.77 19.23
N SER A 16 -17.04 23.85 20.55
CA SER A 16 -15.92 23.77 21.49
C SER A 16 -15.34 22.35 21.47
N PRO A 17 -14.02 22.19 21.37
CA PRO A 17 -13.38 20.87 21.51
C PRO A 17 -13.31 20.41 22.98
N LEU A 18 -13.73 21.24 23.94
CA LEU A 18 -13.66 20.99 25.37
C LEU A 18 -15.00 20.48 25.94
N HIS A 19 -14.94 19.61 26.95
CA HIS A 19 -16.09 19.26 27.79
C HIS A 19 -16.60 20.52 28.52
N GLU A 20 -17.85 20.90 28.30
CA GLU A 20 -18.55 21.86 29.17
C GLU A 20 -19.09 21.10 30.38
N HIS A 21 -18.58 21.39 31.58
CA HIS A 21 -19.30 21.03 32.80
C HIS A 21 -20.56 21.90 32.85
N ALA A 22 -21.73 21.28 32.78
CA ALA A 22 -22.96 21.94 33.20
C ALA A 22 -22.79 22.26 34.69
N ASP A 23 -22.53 23.53 35.01
CA ASP A 23 -22.66 24.07 36.37
C ASP A 23 -24.12 23.87 36.80
N THR A 24 -24.41 22.69 37.35
CA THR A 24 -25.66 22.45 38.04
C THR A 24 -25.52 23.22 39.35
N ILE A 25 -26.13 24.40 39.39
CA ILE A 25 -26.30 25.20 40.59
C ILE A 25 -26.98 24.28 41.63
N LEU A 26 -26.19 23.70 42.53
CA LEU A 26 -26.66 23.08 43.75
C LEU A 26 -27.09 24.21 44.69
N GLU A 27 -28.30 24.73 44.46
CA GLU A 27 -29.04 25.41 45.53
C GLU A 27 -29.46 24.35 46.57
N ASN A 28 -28.91 24.46 47.77
CA ASN A 28 -29.49 23.91 48.99
C ASN A 28 -29.63 25.08 49.98
N PRO A 29 -30.61 25.12 50.92
CA PRO A 29 -31.86 24.34 51.06
C PRO A 29 -33.06 25.26 51.46
N PRO A 30 -34.20 24.72 51.97
CA PRO A 30 -34.27 24.66 53.43
C PRO A 30 -34.81 23.34 53.99
N SER A 31 -34.27 23.02 55.15
CA SER A 31 -34.59 21.94 56.07
C SER A 31 -36.08 21.89 56.48
N TYR A 32 -36.69 20.71 56.34
CA TYR A 32 -37.89 20.34 57.08
C TYR A 32 -37.89 18.82 57.36
N HIS A 33 -37.80 18.46 58.65
CA HIS A 33 -38.26 17.16 59.16
C HIS A 33 -39.61 17.42 59.86
N PRO A 34 -40.61 16.55 59.70
CA PRO A 34 -40.80 15.52 60.73
C PRO A 34 -41.31 14.15 60.25
N HIS A 35 -40.87 13.13 61.00
CA HIS A 35 -41.47 11.83 61.33
C HIS A 35 -42.75 11.33 60.63
N ALA A 36 -42.73 10.08 60.15
CA ALA A 36 -43.69 9.03 60.52
C ALA A 36 -43.25 7.64 60.02
N ASP A 37 -43.49 6.63 60.85
CA ASP A 37 -43.21 5.20 60.70
C ASP A 37 -43.82 4.55 59.45
N HIS A 38 -43.13 3.53 58.88
CA HIS A 38 -43.66 2.17 58.65
C HIS A 38 -42.62 1.27 57.92
N LYS A 39 -42.16 0.21 58.60
CA LYS A 39 -41.78 -1.09 57.99
C LYS A 39 -43.08 -1.93 57.80
N PRO A 40 -43.13 -3.07 57.06
CA PRO A 40 -42.05 -3.95 56.55
C PRO A 40 -42.29 -4.37 55.05
N LEU A 41 -41.45 -5.10 54.30
CA LEU A 41 -41.15 -6.55 54.34
C LEU A 41 -40.12 -6.86 53.22
N ARG A 42 -39.09 -7.65 53.52
CA ARG A 42 -38.25 -8.35 52.52
C ARG A 42 -38.96 -9.61 52.03
N PRO A 43 -38.61 -10.10 50.83
CA PRO A 43 -38.01 -11.44 50.78
C PRO A 43 -36.60 -11.42 50.17
N GLN A 44 -35.73 -12.22 50.77
CA GLN A 44 -34.39 -12.54 50.27
C GLN A 44 -34.46 -13.35 48.97
N HIS A 45 -33.67 -12.96 47.97
CA HIS A 45 -33.15 -13.90 46.99
C HIS A 45 -31.68 -13.60 46.68
N ASN A 46 -30.84 -14.53 47.13
CA ASN A 46 -29.48 -14.88 46.74
C ASN A 46 -28.60 -13.81 46.04
N GLN A 47 -27.68 -13.26 46.85
CA GLN A 47 -26.39 -12.74 46.40
C GLN A 47 -25.46 -13.92 46.05
N HIS A 48 -25.11 -14.05 44.78
CA HIS A 48 -23.77 -14.39 44.30
C HIS A 48 -23.73 -14.03 42.81
N ASP A 49 -22.61 -13.47 42.36
CA ASP A 49 -22.27 -13.11 40.97
C ASP A 49 -22.73 -11.73 40.45
N SER A 50 -22.18 -10.66 41.03
CA SER A 50 -21.97 -9.39 40.32
C SER A 50 -20.99 -8.48 41.06
N ALA A 51 -19.78 -8.98 41.33
CA ALA A 51 -18.70 -8.21 41.93
C ALA A 51 -17.39 -8.50 41.19
N ASP A 52 -17.27 -8.06 39.94
CA ASP A 52 -15.98 -8.03 39.22
C ASP A 52 -15.89 -7.04 38.04
N PHE A 53 -16.84 -6.09 37.91
CA PHE A 53 -16.81 -5.07 36.84
C PHE A 53 -16.53 -3.64 37.30
N GLU A 54 -16.17 -3.42 38.57
CA GLU A 54 -15.78 -2.11 39.07
C GLU A 54 -14.37 -2.16 39.67
N GLN A 55 -13.34 -2.31 38.83
CA GLN A 55 -11.98 -1.94 39.23
C GLN A 55 -11.24 -1.17 38.13
N LEU A 56 -11.18 0.15 38.39
CA LEU A 56 -10.04 1.04 38.15
C LEU A 56 -9.95 1.77 36.81
N GLN A 57 -10.98 2.55 36.49
CA GLN A 57 -10.73 3.91 35.99
C GLN A 57 -10.15 4.75 37.13
N HIS A 58 -8.83 4.76 37.29
CA HIS A 58 -8.16 5.88 37.98
C HIS A 58 -8.25 7.11 37.06
N VAL A 59 -9.44 7.70 36.99
CA VAL A 59 -9.60 9.10 36.59
C VAL A 59 -9.04 9.90 37.76
N GLU A 60 -7.90 10.56 37.55
CA GLU A 60 -7.43 11.59 38.48
C GLU A 60 -8.62 12.54 38.73
N PRO A 61 -8.93 12.93 39.98
CA PRO A 61 -10.03 13.85 40.24
C PRO A 61 -9.86 15.12 39.38
N PRO A 62 -10.95 15.70 38.86
CA PRO A 62 -10.90 16.78 37.89
C PRO A 62 -10.14 17.96 38.49
N SER A 63 -8.92 18.20 38.00
CA SER A 63 -8.19 19.41 38.33
C SER A 63 -8.69 20.53 37.41
N HIS A 64 -9.20 21.62 37.98
CA HIS A 64 -9.63 22.84 37.27
C HIS A 64 -8.59 23.46 36.30
N ASP A 65 -7.36 22.94 36.30
CA ASP A 65 -6.18 23.47 35.59
C ASP A 65 -5.84 22.74 34.28
N ARG A 66 -6.62 21.74 33.84
CA ARG A 66 -6.35 20.98 32.60
C ARG A 66 -7.58 20.97 31.67
N PRO A 67 -7.42 21.24 30.37
CA PRO A 67 -8.51 21.10 29.41
C PRO A 67 -8.84 19.62 29.18
N GLU A 68 -10.12 19.27 29.31
CA GLU A 68 -10.65 17.97 28.89
C GLU A 68 -11.23 18.09 27.49
N PHE A 69 -10.57 17.48 26.50
CA PHE A 69 -11.06 17.44 25.12
C PHE A 69 -12.11 16.34 24.95
N HIS A 70 -13.08 16.51 24.04
CA HIS A 70 -13.95 15.41 23.62
C HIS A 70 -13.08 14.28 23.06
N ARG A 71 -13.03 13.15 23.78
CA ARG A 71 -12.33 11.95 23.35
C ARG A 71 -13.38 10.94 22.93
N HIS A 72 -13.43 10.65 21.64
CA HIS A 72 -14.22 9.54 21.16
C HIS A 72 -13.51 8.23 21.49
N ALA A 73 -14.25 7.29 22.07
CA ALA A 73 -13.74 5.95 22.34
C ALA A 73 -13.51 5.17 21.02
N GLU A 74 -14.25 5.55 19.97
CA GLU A 74 -14.21 4.91 18.66
C GLU A 74 -14.02 5.93 17.52
N ALA A 75 -13.48 5.46 16.40
CA ALA A 75 -13.36 6.26 15.18
C ALA A 75 -14.73 6.71 14.65
N THR A 76 -14.84 7.99 14.33
CA THR A 76 -16.06 8.57 13.76
C THR A 76 -16.25 8.13 12.31
N THR A 77 -17.49 8.13 11.83
CA THR A 77 -17.80 7.76 10.44
C THR A 77 -17.14 8.69 9.41
N ALA A 78 -16.97 9.98 9.74
CA ALA A 78 -16.28 10.94 8.90
C ALA A 78 -14.77 10.68 8.79
N GLU A 79 -14.14 10.19 9.86
CA GLU A 79 -12.74 9.77 9.84
C GLU A 79 -12.54 8.52 8.97
N LEU A 80 -13.41 7.51 9.14
CA LEU A 80 -13.37 6.31 8.30
C LEU A 80 -13.63 6.64 6.83
N PHE A 81 -14.54 7.58 6.55
CA PHE A 81 -14.80 8.05 5.19
C PHE A 81 -13.57 8.72 4.56
N TYR A 82 -12.78 9.48 5.33
CA TYR A 82 -11.49 10.02 4.87
C TYR A 82 -10.48 8.91 4.52
N ASP A 83 -10.41 7.86 5.35
CA ASP A 83 -9.55 6.70 5.10
C ASP A 83 -9.93 5.98 3.78
N LEU A 84 -11.22 6.01 3.38
CA LEU A 84 -11.66 5.51 2.08
C LEU A 84 -11.15 6.34 0.89
N PHE A 85 -11.03 7.65 1.02
CA PHE A 85 -10.38 8.48 -0.02
C PHE A 85 -8.89 8.17 -0.13
N PHE A 86 -8.23 7.91 1.00
CA PHE A 86 -6.83 7.47 1.00
C PHE A 86 -6.65 6.17 0.20
N VAL A 87 -7.49 5.15 0.44
CA VAL A 87 -7.36 3.88 -0.28
C VAL A 87 -7.76 4.01 -1.76
N ALA A 88 -8.78 4.80 -2.09
CA ALA A 88 -9.16 5.02 -3.49
C ALA A 88 -8.02 5.66 -4.33
N ASN A 89 -7.24 6.55 -3.71
CA ASN A 89 -6.01 7.07 -4.30
C ASN A 89 -5.01 5.96 -4.59
N LEU A 90 -4.78 5.09 -3.60
CA LEU A 90 -3.88 3.96 -3.73
C LEU A 90 -4.33 3.00 -4.83
N THR A 91 -5.62 2.67 -4.90
CA THR A 91 -6.21 1.81 -5.94
C THR A 91 -5.99 2.39 -7.33
N THR A 92 -6.24 3.69 -7.49
CA THR A 92 -6.09 4.40 -8.77
C THR A 92 -4.63 4.38 -9.20
N PHE A 93 -3.73 4.77 -8.30
CA PHE A 93 -2.30 4.80 -8.56
C PHE A 93 -1.75 3.41 -8.94
N THR A 94 -2.13 2.39 -8.17
CA THR A 94 -1.70 0.99 -8.39
C THR A 94 -2.24 0.40 -9.69
N SER A 95 -3.40 0.88 -10.16
CA SER A 95 -3.98 0.43 -11.43
C SER A 95 -3.38 1.12 -12.65
N LEU A 96 -2.81 2.32 -12.48
CA LEU A 96 -2.31 3.15 -13.58
C LEU A 96 -0.79 3.07 -13.76
N ILE A 97 -0.03 2.87 -12.68
CA ILE A 97 1.44 2.79 -12.74
C ILE A 97 1.89 1.35 -12.46
N GLU A 98 2.39 0.69 -13.50
CA GLU A 98 3.03 -0.62 -13.39
C GLU A 98 4.42 -0.47 -12.75
N ILE A 99 4.71 -1.26 -11.71
CA ILE A 99 6.03 -1.26 -11.04
C ILE A 99 7.03 -2.05 -11.88
N ASN A 100 7.44 -1.49 -13.03
CA ASN A 100 8.21 -2.22 -14.05
C ASN A 100 9.73 -2.02 -14.00
N ASP A 101 10.21 -0.98 -13.31
CA ASP A 101 11.62 -0.69 -13.12
C ASP A 101 11.90 -0.11 -11.72
N GLN A 102 13.19 0.09 -11.42
CA GLN A 102 13.60 0.61 -10.11
C GLN A 102 13.14 2.06 -9.90
N ASN A 103 13.03 2.85 -10.98
CA ASN A 103 12.54 4.21 -10.88
C ASN A 103 11.05 4.20 -10.56
N SER A 104 10.23 3.39 -11.24
CA SER A 104 8.81 3.24 -10.95
C SER A 104 8.54 2.70 -9.56
N LEU A 105 9.36 1.77 -9.05
CA LEU A 105 9.28 1.32 -7.65
C LEU A 105 9.56 2.48 -6.67
N THR A 106 10.57 3.29 -6.95
CA THR A 106 10.91 4.45 -6.12
C THR A 106 9.82 5.52 -6.19
N SER A 107 9.26 5.77 -7.38
CA SER A 107 8.11 6.63 -7.60
C SER A 107 6.90 6.15 -6.82
N TYR A 108 6.63 4.85 -6.81
CA TYR A 108 5.54 4.23 -6.07
C TYR A 108 5.67 4.45 -4.56
N ILE A 109 6.82 4.12 -4.00
CA ILE A 109 7.12 4.35 -2.57
C ILE A 109 7.04 5.84 -2.26
N GLY A 110 7.54 6.70 -3.15
CA GLY A 110 7.51 8.15 -3.02
C GLY A 110 6.09 8.71 -2.99
N PHE A 111 5.21 8.29 -3.90
CA PHE A 111 3.82 8.73 -3.92
C PHE A 111 3.07 8.27 -2.68
N PHE A 112 3.18 6.98 -2.35
CA PHE A 112 2.61 6.41 -1.13
C PHE A 112 3.05 7.18 0.11
N SER A 113 4.34 7.56 0.17
CA SER A 113 4.88 8.27 1.32
C SER A 113 4.24 9.64 1.53
N LEU A 114 4.04 10.40 0.46
CA LEU A 114 3.40 11.71 0.53
C LEU A 114 1.91 11.59 0.87
N LEU A 115 1.24 10.61 0.29
CA LEU A 115 -0.16 10.32 0.58
C LEU A 115 -0.34 9.95 2.06
N TRP A 116 0.52 9.05 2.58
CA TRP A 116 0.47 8.60 3.98
C TRP A 116 0.83 9.72 4.95
N LEU A 117 1.87 10.51 4.70
CA LEU A 117 2.26 11.62 5.59
C LEU A 117 1.21 12.73 5.59
N THR A 118 0.52 12.95 4.47
CA THR A 118 -0.60 13.90 4.39
C THR A 118 -1.78 13.41 5.22
N TRP A 119 -2.20 12.16 5.01
CA TRP A 119 -3.24 11.49 5.78
C TRP A 119 -2.93 11.47 7.28
N TYR A 120 -1.69 11.17 7.65
CA TYR A 120 -1.25 11.05 9.03
C TYR A 120 -1.43 12.37 9.78
N GLN A 121 -1.01 13.49 9.21
CA GLN A 121 -1.15 14.81 9.86
C GLN A 121 -2.60 15.21 10.10
N VAL A 122 -3.49 14.98 9.11
CA VAL A 122 -4.93 15.22 9.27
C VAL A 122 -5.50 14.31 10.36
N SER A 123 -5.10 13.03 10.36
CA SER A 123 -5.56 12.07 11.35
C SER A 123 -5.10 12.39 12.78
N LEU A 124 -3.88 12.91 12.95
CA LEU A 124 -3.40 13.38 14.26
C LEU A 124 -4.17 14.60 14.77
N TYR A 125 -4.66 15.46 13.90
CA TYR A 125 -5.55 16.55 14.29
C TYR A 125 -6.91 15.99 14.74
N ASP A 126 -7.53 15.18 13.89
CA ASP A 126 -8.90 14.69 14.11
C ASP A 126 -9.06 13.96 15.44
N VAL A 127 -8.12 13.04 15.71
CA VAL A 127 -8.14 12.19 16.89
C VAL A 127 -7.99 12.98 18.21
N ARG A 128 -7.46 14.20 18.14
CA ARG A 128 -7.23 15.05 19.33
C ARG A 128 -8.29 16.13 19.53
N PHE A 129 -8.76 16.72 18.43
CA PHE A 129 -9.45 18.01 18.48
C PHE A 129 -10.72 18.09 17.62
N SER A 130 -11.07 17.03 16.88
CA SER A 130 -12.28 17.06 16.06
C SER A 130 -13.52 17.18 16.95
N ALA A 131 -14.32 18.21 16.70
CA ALA A 131 -15.64 18.40 17.27
C ALA A 131 -16.61 18.74 16.15
N ASP A 132 -17.74 18.03 16.05
CA ASP A 132 -18.67 18.20 14.94
C ASP A 132 -19.21 19.63 14.89
N SER A 133 -18.93 20.33 13.80
CA SER A 133 -19.32 21.72 13.57
C SER A 133 -19.35 22.01 12.06
N VAL A 134 -20.04 23.08 11.67
CA VAL A 134 -20.08 23.50 10.25
C VAL A 134 -18.68 23.77 9.72
N PHE A 135 -17.83 24.45 10.50
CA PHE A 135 -16.45 24.71 10.12
C PHE A 135 -15.66 23.41 9.91
N GLU A 136 -15.72 22.45 10.84
CA GLU A 136 -15.01 21.18 10.71
C GLU A 136 -15.47 20.40 9.48
N ARG A 137 -16.78 20.40 9.17
CA ARG A 137 -17.31 19.76 7.95
C ARG A 137 -16.79 20.41 6.66
N ILE A 138 -16.64 21.74 6.64
CA ILE A 138 -16.04 22.45 5.51
C ILE A 138 -14.55 22.08 5.38
N ALA A 139 -13.81 22.10 6.48
CA ALA A 139 -12.39 21.71 6.50
C ALA A 139 -12.19 20.26 6.02
N LYS A 140 -13.05 19.34 6.46
CA LYS A 140 -13.08 17.95 5.97
C LYS A 140 -13.35 17.86 4.47
N SER A 141 -14.29 18.65 3.95
CA SER A 141 -14.58 18.71 2.51
C SER A 141 -13.36 19.16 1.71
N ILE A 142 -12.58 20.13 2.23
CA ILE A 142 -11.32 20.55 1.62
C ILE A 142 -10.30 19.38 1.64
N HIS A 143 -10.18 18.66 2.76
CA HIS A 143 -9.31 17.48 2.86
C HIS A 143 -9.71 16.36 1.88
N PHE A 144 -11.00 16.14 1.62
CA PHE A 144 -11.46 15.23 0.57
C PHE A 144 -11.05 15.72 -0.82
N GLY A 145 -11.23 17.01 -1.10
CA GLY A 145 -10.80 17.62 -2.37
C GLY A 145 -9.30 17.48 -2.62
N ILE A 146 -8.47 17.64 -1.57
CA ILE A 146 -7.02 17.41 -1.64
C ILE A 146 -6.73 15.94 -1.99
N MET A 147 -7.40 14.99 -1.34
CA MET A 147 -7.24 13.56 -1.65
C MET A 147 -7.65 13.26 -3.10
N VAL A 148 -8.72 13.84 -3.62
CA VAL A 148 -9.06 13.70 -5.06
C VAL A 148 -7.96 14.30 -5.94
N GLY A 149 -7.38 15.43 -5.54
CA GLY A 149 -6.23 16.04 -6.23
C GLY A 149 -5.02 15.11 -6.33
N PHE A 150 -4.71 14.35 -5.28
CA PHE A 150 -3.67 13.31 -5.33
C PHE A 150 -3.98 12.25 -6.39
N ALA A 151 -5.23 11.82 -6.53
CA ALA A 151 -5.63 10.75 -7.44
C ALA A 151 -5.48 11.18 -8.91
N VAL A 152 -5.81 12.44 -9.20
CA VAL A 152 -5.66 13.04 -10.53
C VAL A 152 -4.19 13.18 -10.92
N ILE A 153 -3.33 13.51 -9.95
CA ILE A 153 -1.89 13.71 -10.16
C ILE A 153 -1.13 12.38 -10.26
N GLY A 154 -1.61 11.36 -9.56
CA GLY A 154 -1.04 10.02 -9.48
C GLY A 154 -0.50 9.45 -10.80
N PRO A 155 -1.30 9.34 -11.89
CA PRO A 155 -0.82 8.76 -13.15
C PRO A 155 0.34 9.50 -13.84
N GLN A 156 0.57 10.78 -13.53
CA GLN A 156 1.67 11.56 -14.13
C GLN A 156 2.89 11.65 -13.20
N TRP A 157 2.91 10.83 -12.14
CA TRP A 157 3.93 10.85 -11.10
C TRP A 157 5.23 10.14 -11.52
N HIS A 158 6.21 10.90 -12.00
CA HIS A 158 7.51 10.39 -12.44
C HIS A 158 8.68 11.17 -11.81
N PRO A 159 8.82 11.17 -10.47
CA PRO A 159 9.84 11.95 -9.77
C PRO A 159 11.26 11.59 -10.24
N GLY A 160 12.09 12.63 -10.43
CA GLY A 160 13.49 12.47 -10.82
C GLY A 160 13.73 12.11 -12.30
N GLN A 161 12.67 11.89 -13.08
CA GLN A 161 12.77 11.70 -14.53
C GLN A 161 12.75 13.05 -15.26
N ALA A 162 13.28 13.07 -16.48
CA ALA A 162 13.26 14.28 -17.28
C ALA A 162 11.84 14.51 -17.79
N SER A 163 11.27 15.69 -17.54
CA SER A 163 9.92 16.03 -17.96
C SER A 163 9.93 17.32 -18.77
N GLU A 164 9.05 17.38 -19.76
CA GLU A 164 8.83 18.57 -20.60
C GLU A 164 8.10 19.67 -19.82
N ASP A 165 7.14 19.28 -18.98
CA ASP A 165 6.31 20.19 -18.20
C ASP A 165 6.23 19.78 -16.72
N PHE A 166 6.37 20.77 -15.82
CA PHE A 166 6.26 20.62 -14.37
C PHE A 166 4.92 21.15 -13.82
N LYS A 167 3.91 21.45 -14.65
CA LYS A 167 2.57 21.88 -14.21
C LYS A 167 1.97 20.94 -13.16
N VAL A 168 2.12 19.63 -13.33
CA VAL A 168 1.63 18.62 -12.37
C VAL A 168 2.28 18.79 -11.00
N TYR A 169 3.60 18.92 -10.95
CA TYR A 169 4.36 19.11 -9.72
C TYR A 169 4.01 20.43 -9.03
N ARG A 170 3.77 21.48 -9.81
CA ARG A 170 3.32 22.78 -9.32
C ARG A 170 1.93 22.68 -8.69
N THR A 171 0.98 22.04 -9.36
CA THR A 171 -0.38 21.79 -8.83
C THR A 171 -0.33 20.96 -7.56
N PHE A 172 0.54 19.94 -7.52
CA PHE A 172 0.75 19.12 -6.34
C PHE A 172 1.26 19.93 -5.13
N SER A 173 2.20 20.85 -5.37
CA SER A 173 2.70 21.76 -4.33
C SER A 173 1.61 22.65 -3.77
N ILE A 174 0.71 23.15 -4.62
CA ILE A 174 -0.47 23.93 -4.18
C ILE A 174 -1.41 23.06 -3.36
N ALA A 175 -1.70 21.82 -3.79
CA ALA A 175 -2.56 20.91 -3.04
C ALA A 175 -2.03 20.63 -1.63
N LEU A 176 -0.72 20.39 -1.50
CA LEU A 176 -0.05 20.26 -0.20
C LEU A 176 -0.10 21.55 0.62
N ALA A 177 0.13 22.71 -0.01
CA ALA A 177 0.06 24.00 0.67
C ALA A 177 -1.34 24.28 1.24
N VAL A 178 -2.39 24.01 0.44
CA VAL A 178 -3.80 24.15 0.86
C VAL A 178 -4.11 23.19 2.01
N SER A 179 -3.65 21.94 1.95
CA SER A 179 -3.81 20.98 3.06
C SER A 179 -3.25 21.51 4.37
N ARG A 180 -2.05 22.09 4.35
CA ARG A 180 -1.39 22.62 5.54
C ARG A 180 -1.98 23.95 6.00
N ALA A 181 -2.44 24.79 5.08
CA ALA A 181 -3.18 25.99 5.41
C ALA A 181 -4.49 25.65 6.13
N THR A 182 -5.27 24.69 5.64
CA THR A 182 -6.50 24.22 6.28
C THR A 182 -6.22 23.67 7.68
N LEU A 183 -5.18 22.84 7.84
CA LEU A 183 -4.77 22.35 9.17
C LEU A 183 -4.34 23.49 10.11
N ALA A 184 -3.60 24.48 9.61
CA ALA A 184 -3.18 25.63 10.42
C ALA A 184 -4.39 26.42 10.93
N VAL A 185 -5.43 26.62 10.11
CA VAL A 185 -6.68 27.27 10.52
C VAL A 185 -7.41 26.43 11.56
N GLN A 186 -7.53 25.11 11.34
CA GLN A 186 -8.12 24.16 12.28
C GLN A 186 -7.45 24.24 13.66
N TYR A 187 -6.12 24.08 13.74
CA TYR A 187 -5.37 24.22 14.99
C TYR A 187 -5.50 25.63 15.61
N THR A 188 -5.59 26.68 14.80
CA THR A 188 -5.76 28.06 15.29
C THR A 188 -7.10 28.24 16.00
N ILE A 189 -8.18 27.68 15.45
CA ILE A 189 -9.51 27.72 16.09
C ILE A 189 -9.48 26.92 17.39
N THR A 190 -8.89 25.72 17.40
CA THR A 190 -8.68 24.96 18.64
C THR A 190 -7.90 25.76 19.68
N LEU A 191 -6.89 26.53 19.25
CA LEU A 191 -6.12 27.39 20.15
C LEU A 191 -7.00 28.47 20.74
N MET A 192 -7.87 29.13 19.94
CA MET A 192 -8.79 30.16 20.41
C MET A 192 -9.69 29.67 21.56
N TYR A 193 -10.23 28.46 21.47
CA TYR A 193 -11.03 27.86 22.54
C TYR A 193 -10.21 27.46 23.77
N THR A 194 -8.94 27.11 23.59
CA THR A 194 -8.08 26.61 24.68
C THR A 194 -7.16 27.68 25.28
N LYS A 195 -7.22 28.94 24.83
CA LYS A 195 -6.36 30.04 25.32
C LYS A 195 -6.43 30.23 26.83
N LYS A 196 -7.55 29.85 27.46
CA LYS A 196 -7.74 29.90 28.92
C LYS A 196 -6.73 29.02 29.68
N PHE A 197 -6.22 27.97 29.05
CA PHE A 197 -5.26 27.04 29.65
C PHE A 197 -3.84 27.36 29.19
N GLN A 198 -3.08 28.11 29.99
CA GLN A 198 -1.73 28.57 29.62
C GLN A 198 -0.76 27.44 29.22
N LYS A 199 -0.96 26.23 29.77
CA LYS A 199 -0.13 25.05 29.49
C LYS A 199 -0.36 24.43 28.10
N THR A 200 -1.47 24.75 27.41
CA THR A 200 -1.74 24.28 26.03
C THR A 200 -1.36 25.28 24.95
N VAL A 201 -1.23 26.56 25.30
CA VAL A 201 -0.96 27.64 24.34
C VAL A 201 0.36 27.43 23.62
N LEU A 202 1.45 27.20 24.36
CA LEU A 202 2.78 27.01 23.77
C LEU A 202 2.86 25.79 22.82
N PRO A 203 2.51 24.56 23.24
CA PRO A 203 2.63 23.41 22.34
C PRO A 203 1.74 23.52 21.10
N LEU A 204 0.53 24.07 21.24
CA LEU A 204 -0.38 24.24 20.11
C LEU A 204 0.12 25.35 19.16
N ALA A 205 0.67 26.45 19.69
CA ALA A 205 1.31 27.50 18.90
C ALA A 205 2.52 26.98 18.10
N LEU A 206 3.33 26.08 18.68
CA LEU A 206 4.45 25.45 17.97
C LEU A 206 3.97 24.59 16.79
N VAL A 207 2.90 23.81 16.98
CA VAL A 207 2.30 23.01 15.89
C VAL A 207 1.74 23.91 14.80
N ILE A 208 1.00 24.97 15.16
CA ILE A 208 0.47 25.96 14.20
C ILE A 208 1.60 26.63 13.42
N ALA A 209 2.68 27.04 14.09
CA ALA A 209 3.83 27.66 13.45
C ALA A 209 4.48 26.70 12.45
N SER A 210 4.64 25.44 12.83
CA SER A 210 5.19 24.40 11.95
C SER A 210 4.31 24.13 10.73
N THR A 211 3.00 23.93 10.92
CA THR A 211 2.07 23.68 9.79
C THR A 211 1.94 24.90 8.89
N SER A 212 1.98 26.12 9.45
CA SER A 212 1.97 27.36 8.66
C SER A 212 3.26 27.52 7.86
N LEU A 213 4.42 27.23 8.47
CA LEU A 213 5.70 27.23 7.77
C LEU A 213 5.70 26.18 6.65
N ALA A 214 5.20 24.97 6.89
CA ALA A 214 5.04 23.95 5.87
C ALA A 214 4.15 24.44 4.71
N ALA A 215 3.03 25.10 5.00
CA ALA A 215 2.15 25.67 3.97
C ALA A 215 2.88 26.71 3.09
N ILE A 216 3.66 27.60 3.71
CA ILE A 216 4.46 28.61 3.00
C ILE A 216 5.54 27.94 2.14
N LEU A 217 6.26 26.95 2.69
CA LEU A 217 7.31 26.24 1.97
C LEU A 217 6.75 25.46 0.78
N TYR A 218 5.63 24.75 0.94
CA TYR A 218 4.94 24.10 -0.19
C TYR A 218 4.48 25.12 -1.23
N GLY A 219 3.93 26.26 -0.81
CA GLY A 219 3.58 27.35 -1.72
C GLY A 219 4.79 27.95 -2.45
N ALA A 220 5.95 28.04 -1.80
CA ALA A 220 7.19 28.53 -2.39
C ALA A 220 7.73 27.54 -3.45
N LEU A 221 7.54 26.23 -3.25
CA LEU A 221 7.95 25.22 -4.22
C LEU A 221 7.28 25.38 -5.58
N TYR A 222 6.05 25.93 -5.63
CA TYR A 222 5.39 26.28 -6.90
C TYR A 222 6.29 27.15 -7.81
N ARG A 223 7.02 28.11 -7.23
CA ARG A 223 7.94 28.99 -7.96
C ARG A 223 9.32 28.35 -8.18
N ALA A 224 9.71 27.40 -7.34
CA ALA A 224 11.00 26.74 -7.42
C ALA A 224 11.07 25.70 -8.55
N PHE A 225 9.95 25.11 -8.96
CA PHE A 225 9.93 24.19 -10.11
C PHE A 225 10.26 24.93 -11.42
N PRO A 226 11.21 24.43 -12.23
CA PRO A 226 11.62 25.07 -13.48
C PRO A 226 10.43 25.33 -14.41
N SER A 227 10.46 26.47 -15.10
CA SER A 227 9.53 26.71 -16.21
C SER A 227 9.98 25.96 -17.46
N GLU A 228 9.01 25.62 -18.29
CA GLU A 228 9.21 25.02 -19.60
C GLU A 228 10.24 25.85 -20.39
N LYS A 229 11.29 25.18 -20.88
CA LYS A 229 12.27 25.79 -21.78
C LYS A 229 12.04 25.21 -23.16
N LEU A 230 11.92 26.09 -24.14
CA LEU A 230 11.82 25.72 -25.55
C LEU A 230 13.22 25.80 -26.17
N ASP A 231 13.50 24.89 -27.09
CA ASP A 231 14.68 24.95 -27.95
C ASP A 231 14.57 26.11 -28.97
N GLY A 232 15.63 26.34 -29.74
CA GLY A 232 15.63 27.37 -30.79
C GLY A 232 14.60 27.15 -31.91
N ASN A 233 13.97 25.97 -31.94
CA ASN A 233 12.96 25.57 -32.92
C ASN A 233 11.53 25.54 -32.33
N GLY A 234 11.35 25.92 -31.06
CA GLY A 234 10.07 25.96 -30.38
C GLY A 234 9.59 24.63 -29.77
N ASN A 235 10.44 23.60 -29.69
CA ASN A 235 10.11 22.32 -29.03
C ASN A 235 10.51 22.35 -27.54
N PRO A 236 9.74 21.73 -26.64
CA PRO A 236 10.10 21.64 -25.23
C PRO A 236 11.36 20.80 -25.01
N ILE A 237 12.26 21.30 -24.16
CA ILE A 237 13.48 20.59 -23.75
C ILE A 237 13.20 19.86 -22.45
N LEU A 238 13.53 18.56 -22.43
CA LEU A 238 13.49 17.73 -21.24
C LEU A 238 14.43 18.27 -20.15
N GLN A 239 13.88 18.54 -18.97
CA GLN A 239 14.64 19.01 -17.81
C GLN A 239 14.50 18.04 -16.64
N GLN A 240 15.59 17.85 -15.90
CA GLN A 240 15.59 17.11 -14.63
C GLN A 240 15.60 18.10 -13.46
N SER A 241 14.76 17.86 -12.46
CA SER A 241 14.69 18.70 -11.26
C SER A 241 14.58 17.84 -10.01
N ASN A 242 15.46 18.09 -9.04
CA ASN A 242 15.45 17.42 -7.72
C ASN A 242 14.61 18.17 -6.68
N VAL A 243 13.85 19.19 -7.09
CA VAL A 243 13.03 20.03 -6.20
C VAL A 243 11.96 19.20 -5.46
N TYR A 244 11.51 18.09 -6.04
CA TYR A 244 10.54 17.17 -5.41
C TYR A 244 11.02 16.60 -4.06
N ILE A 245 12.35 16.50 -3.83
CA ILE A 245 12.93 16.02 -2.57
C ILE A 245 12.48 16.91 -1.40
N ALA A 246 12.30 18.21 -1.64
CA ALA A 246 11.86 19.16 -0.62
C ALA A 246 10.50 18.79 -0.02
N TRP A 247 9.58 18.18 -0.79
CA TRP A 247 8.29 17.74 -0.26
C TRP A 247 8.44 16.74 0.89
N TYR A 248 9.32 15.75 0.70
CA TYR A 248 9.59 14.73 1.71
C TYR A 248 10.26 15.32 2.94
N VAL A 249 11.24 16.21 2.74
CA VAL A 249 11.94 16.86 3.85
C VAL A 249 10.96 17.67 4.70
N ILE A 250 10.08 18.47 4.07
CA ILE A 250 9.06 19.25 4.78
C ILE A 250 8.11 18.32 5.54
N ALA A 251 7.59 17.28 4.90
CA ALA A 251 6.65 16.34 5.53
C ALA A 251 7.27 15.59 6.73
N ILE A 252 8.53 15.16 6.62
CA ILE A 252 9.24 14.48 7.72
C ILE A 252 9.50 15.45 8.87
N LEU A 253 10.02 16.66 8.59
CA LEU A 253 10.29 17.66 9.63
C LEU A 253 9.02 18.07 10.38
N GLU A 254 7.92 18.30 9.66
CA GLU A 254 6.60 18.58 10.24
C GLU A 254 6.13 17.43 11.15
N THR A 255 6.29 16.19 10.69
CA THR A 255 5.91 15.00 11.47
C THR A 255 6.74 14.84 12.73
N LEU A 256 8.05 15.00 12.62
CA LEU A 256 8.95 14.94 13.76
C LEU A 256 8.61 16.02 14.80
N LEU A 257 8.30 17.25 14.35
CA LEU A 257 7.94 18.33 15.26
C LEU A 257 6.60 18.09 15.95
N THR A 258 5.54 17.70 15.21
CA THR A 258 4.23 17.41 15.80
C THR A 258 4.30 16.26 16.82
N VAL A 259 5.08 15.20 16.50
CA VAL A 259 5.29 14.06 17.40
C VAL A 259 6.13 14.48 18.62
N ALA A 260 7.21 15.23 18.43
CA ALA A 260 8.06 15.71 19.52
C ALA A 260 7.29 16.59 20.52
N VAL A 261 6.47 17.53 20.01
CA VAL A 261 5.58 18.34 20.85
C VAL A 261 4.63 17.46 21.67
N SER A 262 4.07 16.42 21.05
CA SER A 262 3.12 15.54 21.72
C SER A 262 3.78 14.63 22.78
N CYS A 263 5.08 14.34 22.64
CA CYS A 263 5.87 13.60 23.62
C CYS A 263 6.29 14.45 24.82
N ILE A 264 6.64 15.72 24.60
CA ILE A 264 7.10 16.64 25.66
C ILE A 264 5.91 17.15 26.48
N TRP A 265 4.83 17.59 25.83
CA TRP A 265 3.66 18.17 26.50
C TRP A 265 2.54 17.13 26.66
N ARG A 266 2.48 16.52 27.85
CA ARG A 266 1.49 15.47 28.18
C ARG A 266 0.03 15.92 28.07
N VAL A 267 -0.25 17.22 28.12
CA VAL A 267 -1.63 17.77 27.99
C VAL A 267 -2.19 17.55 26.58
N ILE A 268 -1.33 17.47 25.56
CA ILE A 268 -1.70 17.23 24.15
C ILE A 268 -1.28 15.80 23.71
N SER A 269 -1.04 14.91 24.68
CA SER A 269 -0.66 13.53 24.39
C SER A 269 -1.81 12.75 23.76
N PHE A 270 -1.50 11.86 22.82
CA PHE A 270 -2.43 10.90 22.21
C PHE A 270 -2.88 9.77 23.15
N LYS A 271 -2.63 9.90 24.45
CA LYS A 271 -2.91 8.83 25.41
C LYS A 271 -4.42 8.78 25.66
N GLY A 272 -5.04 7.62 25.41
CA GLY A 272 -6.48 7.43 25.58
C GLY A 272 -7.32 8.01 24.44
N THR A 273 -6.74 8.13 23.25
CA THR A 273 -7.46 8.44 22.01
C THR A 273 -7.57 7.20 21.13
N HIS A 274 -8.50 7.18 20.17
CA HIS A 274 -8.72 6.10 19.21
C HIS A 274 -7.65 6.02 18.10
N LEU A 275 -6.45 6.57 18.30
CA LEU A 275 -5.33 6.51 17.32
C LEU A 275 -4.94 5.07 16.99
N VAL A 276 -4.92 4.19 17.99
CA VAL A 276 -4.59 2.77 17.84
C VAL A 276 -5.62 2.08 16.94
N GLN A 277 -6.91 2.40 17.14
CA GLN A 277 -7.99 1.91 16.32
C GLN A 277 -7.85 2.42 14.88
N ARG A 278 -7.60 3.73 14.66
CA ARG A 278 -7.44 4.28 13.29
C ARG A 278 -6.28 3.64 12.52
N MET A 279 -5.14 3.42 13.18
CA MET A 279 -4.01 2.74 12.53
C MET A 279 -4.38 1.31 12.12
N SER A 280 -5.06 0.58 13.01
CA SER A 280 -5.49 -0.79 12.74
C SER A 280 -6.58 -0.87 11.67
N LEU A 281 -7.52 0.07 11.65
CA LEU A 281 -8.54 0.20 10.61
C LEU A 281 -7.92 0.51 9.25
N LEU A 282 -6.94 1.43 9.19
CA LEU A 282 -6.22 1.71 7.95
C LEU A 282 -5.45 0.47 7.46
N THR A 283 -4.82 -0.31 8.36
CA THR A 283 -4.19 -1.59 7.97
C THR A 283 -5.21 -2.57 7.38
N LEU A 284 -6.41 -2.67 7.96
CA LEU A 284 -7.50 -3.50 7.43
C LEU A 284 -7.93 -3.05 6.03
N ILE A 285 -8.09 -1.75 5.83
CA ILE A 285 -8.45 -1.16 4.54
C ILE A 285 -7.37 -1.47 3.48
N ILE A 286 -6.09 -1.36 3.83
CA ILE A 286 -4.97 -1.69 2.93
C ILE A 286 -4.95 -3.18 2.57
N LEU A 287 -5.22 -4.08 3.53
CA LEU A 287 -5.39 -5.50 3.23
C LEU A 287 -6.57 -5.73 2.27
N GLY A 288 -7.67 -4.99 2.46
CA GLY A 288 -8.83 -4.98 1.56
C GLY A 288 -8.48 -4.57 0.12
N GLU A 289 -7.66 -3.52 -0.05
CA GLU A 289 -7.14 -3.14 -1.37
C GLU A 289 -6.30 -4.25 -2.00
N GLY A 290 -5.48 -4.95 -1.21
CA GLY A 290 -4.75 -6.12 -1.68
C GLY A 290 -5.65 -7.22 -2.26
N ILE A 291 -6.81 -7.45 -1.63
CA ILE A 291 -7.80 -8.40 -2.16
C ILE A 291 -8.34 -7.91 -3.51
N ILE A 292 -8.66 -6.63 -3.65
CA ILE A 292 -9.13 -6.05 -4.92
C ILE A 292 -8.06 -6.22 -6.02
N VAL A 293 -6.80 -5.95 -5.70
CA VAL A 293 -5.66 -6.10 -6.62
C VAL A 293 -5.45 -7.55 -7.08
N VAL A 294 -5.57 -8.53 -6.17
CA VAL A 294 -5.50 -9.96 -6.52
C VAL A 294 -6.71 -10.36 -7.37
N CYS A 295 -7.92 -9.91 -7.02
CA CYS A 295 -9.13 -10.15 -7.81
C CYS A 295 -9.03 -9.57 -9.23
N LYS A 296 -8.38 -8.41 -9.40
CA LYS A 296 -8.11 -7.83 -10.73
C LYS A 296 -7.20 -8.75 -11.55
N ALA A 297 -6.12 -9.29 -10.97
CA ALA A 297 -5.26 -10.25 -11.66
C ALA A 297 -6.00 -11.53 -12.04
N ILE A 298 -6.80 -12.10 -11.13
CA ILE A 298 -7.63 -13.27 -11.43
C ILE A 298 -8.63 -12.95 -12.56
N SER A 299 -9.27 -11.78 -12.50
CA SER A 299 -10.22 -11.34 -13.54
C SER A 299 -9.56 -11.19 -14.92
N LYS A 300 -8.30 -10.76 -14.98
CA LYS A 300 -7.52 -10.75 -16.24
C LYS A 300 -7.33 -12.16 -16.78
N ILE A 301 -7.10 -13.14 -15.92
CA ILE A 301 -6.92 -14.54 -16.33
C ILE A 301 -8.25 -15.12 -16.84
N VAL A 302 -9.34 -14.90 -16.10
CA VAL A 302 -10.66 -15.47 -16.44
C VAL A 302 -11.25 -14.85 -17.72
N LYS A 303 -11.14 -13.54 -17.90
CA LYS A 303 -11.71 -12.83 -19.07
C LYS A 303 -11.15 -13.28 -20.41
N ASN A 304 -9.96 -13.86 -20.40
CA ASN A 304 -9.24 -14.27 -21.59
C ASN A 304 -9.38 -15.78 -21.85
N ASP A 305 -10.23 -16.50 -21.12
CA ASP A 305 -10.45 -17.95 -21.27
C ASP A 305 -9.15 -18.79 -21.25
N TYR A 306 -8.13 -18.33 -20.51
CA TYR A 306 -6.87 -19.08 -20.41
C TYR A 306 -7.08 -20.46 -19.76
N LEU A 307 -6.25 -21.42 -20.17
CA LEU A 307 -6.24 -22.76 -19.58
C LEU A 307 -5.92 -22.72 -18.08
N TRP A 308 -6.84 -23.24 -17.26
CA TRP A 308 -6.66 -23.37 -15.82
C TRP A 308 -5.72 -24.54 -15.49
N SER A 309 -4.45 -24.25 -15.25
CA SER A 309 -3.53 -25.26 -14.72
C SER A 309 -3.66 -25.39 -13.20
N SER A 310 -3.30 -26.57 -12.69
CA SER A 310 -3.19 -26.82 -11.25
C SER A 310 -2.22 -25.85 -10.56
N SER A 311 -1.16 -25.43 -11.26
CA SER A 311 -0.20 -24.46 -10.75
C SER A 311 -0.81 -23.07 -10.58
N VAL A 312 -1.61 -22.57 -11.52
CA VAL A 312 -2.25 -21.25 -11.42
C VAL A 312 -3.29 -21.24 -10.31
N ILE A 313 -4.10 -22.30 -10.21
CA ILE A 313 -5.08 -22.47 -9.13
C ILE A 313 -4.37 -22.49 -7.76
N GLY A 314 -3.27 -23.22 -7.63
CA GLY A 314 -2.47 -23.26 -6.41
C GLY A 314 -1.89 -21.89 -6.02
N GLN A 315 -1.43 -21.09 -7.00
CA GLN A 315 -0.94 -19.72 -6.76
C GLN A 315 -2.07 -18.80 -6.29
N ILE A 316 -3.26 -18.90 -6.88
CA ILE A 316 -4.42 -18.09 -6.49
C ILE A 316 -4.84 -18.41 -5.05
N ILE A 317 -4.98 -19.69 -4.70
CA ILE A 317 -5.28 -20.12 -3.34
C ILE A 317 -4.19 -19.63 -2.37
N GLY A 318 -2.92 -19.79 -2.76
CA GLY A 318 -1.79 -19.32 -1.97
C GLY A 318 -1.82 -17.81 -1.74
N ALA A 319 -2.17 -17.01 -2.73
CA ALA A 319 -2.27 -15.57 -2.60
C ALA A 319 -3.36 -15.16 -1.61
N VAL A 320 -4.55 -15.76 -1.68
CA VAL A 320 -5.64 -15.50 -0.73
C VAL A 320 -5.23 -15.88 0.69
N LEU A 321 -4.59 -17.04 0.87
CA LEU A 321 -4.10 -17.48 2.18
C LEU A 321 -2.97 -16.59 2.72
N VAL A 322 -2.09 -16.05 1.87
CA VAL A 322 -1.07 -15.09 2.30
C VAL A 322 -1.72 -13.83 2.87
N ILE A 323 -2.76 -13.29 2.23
CA ILE A 323 -3.51 -12.13 2.76
C ILE A 323 -4.14 -12.48 4.11
N TYR A 324 -4.77 -13.65 4.20
CA TYR A 324 -5.39 -14.12 5.44
C TYR A 324 -4.37 -14.28 6.58
N PHE A 325 -3.19 -14.83 6.30
CA PHE A 325 -2.14 -14.94 7.31
C PHE A 325 -1.53 -13.60 7.69
N LEU A 326 -1.39 -12.64 6.77
CA LEU A 326 -1.02 -11.26 7.11
C LEU A 326 -2.03 -10.63 8.06
N TYR A 327 -3.32 -10.84 7.80
CA TYR A 327 -4.40 -10.43 8.70
C TYR A 327 -4.24 -11.04 10.10
N MET A 328 -4.10 -12.38 10.19
CA MET A 328 -3.94 -13.07 11.48
C MET A 328 -2.69 -12.63 12.23
N LEU A 329 -1.54 -12.57 11.55
CA LEU A 329 -0.25 -12.18 12.14
C LEU A 329 -0.28 -10.77 12.75
N TYR A 330 -1.06 -9.87 12.16
CA TYR A 330 -1.23 -8.50 12.64
C TYR A 330 -2.30 -8.41 13.74
N PHE A 331 -3.54 -8.84 13.47
CA PHE A 331 -4.68 -8.60 14.37
C PHE A 331 -4.68 -9.48 15.62
N ASP A 332 -4.23 -10.74 15.55
CA ASP A 332 -4.21 -11.62 16.74
C ASP A 332 -3.25 -11.13 17.84
N ARG A 333 -2.38 -10.15 17.52
CA ARG A 333 -1.40 -9.57 18.45
C ARG A 333 -1.73 -8.14 18.86
N LEU A 334 -2.71 -7.51 18.24
CA LEU A 334 -3.15 -6.17 18.64
C LEU A 334 -3.84 -6.28 20.00
N HIS A 335 -3.24 -5.64 21.00
CA HIS A 335 -3.85 -5.43 22.30
C HIS A 335 -4.25 -3.96 22.39
N GLU A 336 -5.51 -3.69 22.65
CA GLU A 336 -6.05 -2.32 22.79
C GLU A 336 -5.74 -1.68 24.16
N GLU A 337 -4.92 -2.34 24.98
CA GLU A 337 -4.52 -1.80 26.28
C GLU A 337 -3.70 -0.51 26.14
N HIS A 338 -3.94 0.43 27.07
CA HIS A 338 -3.38 1.76 27.01
C HIS A 338 -1.84 1.77 27.07
N PHE A 339 -1.23 2.25 25.99
CA PHE A 339 0.21 2.44 25.86
C PHE A 339 0.71 3.63 26.70
N GLY A 340 2.02 3.63 26.97
CA GLY A 340 2.69 4.87 27.39
C GLY A 340 2.74 5.87 26.23
N SER A 341 2.68 7.18 26.53
CA SER A 341 2.62 8.27 25.53
C SER A 341 3.69 8.15 24.43
N ILE A 342 4.96 7.93 24.80
CA ILE A 342 6.08 7.80 23.85
C ILE A 342 5.99 6.51 23.03
N LYS A 343 5.63 5.39 23.68
CA LYS A 343 5.51 4.08 23.01
C LYS A 343 4.42 4.11 21.95
N GLN A 344 3.30 4.77 22.24
CA GLN A 344 2.19 4.92 21.31
C GLN A 344 2.60 5.70 20.05
N GLN A 345 3.46 6.72 20.18
CA GLN A 345 3.96 7.49 19.04
C GLN A 345 4.90 6.67 18.16
N ILE A 346 5.86 5.95 18.77
CA ILE A 346 6.76 5.06 18.03
C ILE A 346 5.96 3.96 17.33
N TRP A 347 4.99 3.37 18.04
CA TRP A 347 4.07 2.37 17.50
C TRP A 347 3.28 2.93 16.30
N SER A 348 2.71 4.13 16.44
CA SER A 348 1.92 4.79 15.39
C SER A 348 2.77 5.09 14.15
N PHE A 349 3.97 5.68 14.32
CA PHE A 349 4.86 5.96 13.19
C PHE A 349 5.39 4.69 12.53
N ASN A 350 5.60 3.61 13.27
CA ASN A 350 6.06 2.33 12.72
C ASN A 350 4.98 1.62 11.85
N HIS A 351 3.74 2.14 11.79
CA HIS A 351 2.76 1.72 10.78
C HIS A 351 3.11 2.25 9.39
N PHE A 352 3.88 3.33 9.27
CA PHE A 352 4.34 3.84 7.98
C PHE A 352 5.12 2.78 7.19
N PRO A 353 6.25 2.23 7.70
CA PRO A 353 6.96 1.18 7.00
C PRO A 353 6.10 -0.09 6.86
N LEU A 354 5.25 -0.41 7.83
CA LEU A 354 4.33 -1.56 7.73
C LEU A 354 3.41 -1.42 6.51
N HIS A 355 2.74 -0.28 6.36
CA HIS A 355 1.78 -0.07 5.28
C HIS A 355 2.48 -0.08 3.91
N ILE A 356 3.68 0.52 3.80
CA ILE A 356 4.48 0.41 2.56
C ILE A 356 4.73 -1.06 2.21
N VAL A 357 5.25 -1.84 3.15
CA VAL A 357 5.62 -3.23 2.85
C VAL A 357 4.40 -4.10 2.58
N LEU A 358 3.27 -3.87 3.27
CA LEU A 358 2.02 -4.56 2.99
C LEU A 358 1.54 -4.31 1.56
N VAL A 359 1.47 -3.04 1.15
CA VAL A 359 1.06 -2.68 -0.20
C VAL A 359 1.97 -3.31 -1.26
N LEU A 360 3.30 -3.26 -1.05
CA LEU A 360 4.26 -3.87 -1.96
C LEU A 360 4.12 -5.40 -2.04
N VAL A 361 3.92 -6.09 -0.91
CA VAL A 361 3.66 -7.54 -0.91
C VAL A 361 2.39 -7.87 -1.69
N LEU A 362 1.29 -7.16 -1.40
CA LEU A 362 -0.01 -7.43 -2.00
C LEU A 362 -0.01 -7.20 -3.52
N GLN A 363 0.58 -6.08 -3.95
CA GLN A 363 0.75 -5.77 -5.38
C GLN A 363 1.65 -6.78 -6.08
N GLY A 364 2.80 -7.10 -5.47
CA GLY A 364 3.73 -8.00 -6.13
C GLY A 364 3.25 -9.45 -6.17
N ILE A 365 2.50 -9.94 -5.17
CA ILE A 365 1.84 -11.25 -5.23
C ILE A 365 0.90 -11.35 -6.44
N SER A 366 0.12 -10.30 -6.71
CA SER A 366 -0.75 -10.23 -7.88
C SER A 366 0.04 -10.34 -9.19
N LEU A 367 1.19 -9.67 -9.29
CA LEU A 367 2.10 -9.81 -10.43
C LEU A 367 2.74 -11.21 -10.53
N LEU A 368 3.04 -11.89 -9.42
CA LEU A 368 3.55 -13.27 -9.44
C LEU A 368 2.53 -14.28 -9.98
N ILE A 369 1.23 -14.07 -9.74
CA ILE A 369 0.16 -14.86 -10.36
C ILE A 369 0.20 -14.68 -11.88
N ILE A 370 0.26 -13.41 -12.33
CA ILE A 370 0.34 -13.08 -13.76
C ILE A 370 1.58 -13.69 -14.42
N TRP A 371 2.74 -13.65 -13.75
CA TRP A 371 3.96 -14.30 -14.25
C TRP A 371 3.78 -15.80 -14.45
N THR A 372 3.17 -16.47 -13.47
CA THR A 372 2.98 -17.93 -13.54
C THR A 372 2.09 -18.28 -14.74
N GLN A 373 1.03 -17.50 -14.98
CA GLN A 373 0.20 -17.63 -16.17
C GLN A 373 1.00 -17.38 -17.44
N ALA A 374 1.77 -16.29 -17.50
CA ALA A 374 2.59 -15.95 -18.65
C ALA A 374 3.59 -17.06 -19.00
N MET A 375 4.26 -17.64 -18.00
CA MET A 375 5.21 -18.75 -18.20
C MET A 375 4.55 -20.01 -18.76
N GLN A 376 3.32 -20.31 -18.35
CA GLN A 376 2.61 -21.46 -18.90
C GLN A 376 2.20 -21.25 -20.35
N LEU A 377 1.71 -20.06 -20.69
CA LEU A 377 1.39 -19.71 -22.06
C LEU A 377 2.65 -19.72 -22.94
N MET A 378 3.75 -19.17 -22.44
CA MET A 378 5.04 -19.19 -23.13
C MET A 378 5.55 -20.62 -23.35
N THR A 379 5.44 -21.49 -22.34
CA THR A 379 5.85 -22.90 -22.47
C THR A 379 4.98 -23.63 -23.49
N ALA A 380 3.67 -23.38 -23.49
CA ALA A 380 2.73 -23.96 -24.45
C ALA A 380 3.02 -23.47 -25.88
N LEU A 381 3.22 -22.17 -26.06
CA LEU A 381 3.58 -21.55 -27.33
C LEU A 381 4.87 -22.15 -27.89
N TYR A 382 5.94 -22.15 -27.09
CA TYR A 382 7.25 -22.68 -27.48
C TYR A 382 7.15 -24.17 -27.84
N SER A 383 6.50 -24.98 -27.01
CA SER A 383 6.33 -26.41 -27.30
C SER A 383 5.53 -26.69 -28.58
N SER A 384 4.60 -25.80 -28.93
CA SER A 384 3.78 -25.94 -30.14
C SER A 384 4.56 -25.52 -31.38
N VAL A 385 5.36 -24.46 -31.30
CA VAL A 385 6.25 -24.02 -32.37
C VAL A 385 7.35 -25.06 -32.63
N ASP A 386 7.97 -25.61 -31.58
CA ASP A 386 8.96 -26.69 -31.71
C ASP A 386 8.38 -27.92 -32.43
N GLN A 387 7.10 -28.26 -32.19
CA GLN A 387 6.42 -29.36 -32.89
C GLN A 387 6.19 -29.06 -34.37
N VAL A 388 5.90 -27.80 -34.70
CA VAL A 388 5.78 -27.35 -36.09
C VAL A 388 7.14 -27.41 -36.77
N GLU A 389 8.21 -26.87 -36.17
CA GLU A 389 9.57 -26.93 -36.74
C GLU A 389 10.10 -28.36 -36.90
N ALA A 390 9.71 -29.28 -36.02
CA ALA A 390 10.04 -30.70 -36.15
C ALA A 390 9.26 -31.42 -37.27
N SER A 391 8.16 -30.83 -37.75
CA SER A 391 7.33 -31.38 -38.82
C SER A 391 7.90 -31.05 -40.20
N LYS A 392 7.60 -31.90 -41.20
CA LYS A 392 8.03 -31.67 -42.59
C LYS A 392 6.89 -31.06 -43.38
N PHE A 393 7.17 -29.96 -44.07
CA PHE A 393 6.22 -29.27 -44.95
C PHE A 393 6.68 -29.33 -46.40
N THR A 394 5.72 -29.34 -47.32
CA THR A 394 5.98 -29.46 -48.75
C THR A 394 6.52 -28.15 -49.32
N ASN A 395 5.92 -27.03 -48.90
CA ASN A 395 6.24 -25.67 -49.36
C ASN A 395 6.27 -24.70 -48.17
N GLY A 396 6.96 -23.56 -48.32
CA GLY A 396 7.05 -22.52 -47.29
C GLY A 396 5.68 -21.92 -46.91
N THR A 397 4.73 -21.88 -47.84
CA THR A 397 3.37 -21.40 -47.59
C THR A 397 2.60 -22.30 -46.61
N GLU A 398 2.81 -23.62 -46.68
CA GLU A 398 2.15 -24.60 -45.80
C GLU A 398 2.68 -24.50 -44.37
N LEU A 399 4.01 -24.32 -44.24
CA LEU A 399 4.67 -24.01 -42.97
C LEU A 399 4.14 -22.70 -42.38
N ALA A 400 4.12 -21.62 -43.16
CA ALA A 400 3.68 -20.31 -42.69
C ALA A 400 2.20 -20.30 -42.27
N GLN A 401 1.31 -21.02 -42.96
CA GLN A 401 -0.10 -21.16 -42.56
C GLN A 401 -0.24 -21.94 -41.24
N THR A 402 0.56 -22.99 -41.06
CA THR A 402 0.55 -23.80 -39.84
C THR A 402 1.13 -23.01 -38.65
N LEU A 403 2.22 -22.26 -38.85
CA LEU A 403 2.76 -21.34 -37.85
C LEU A 403 1.75 -20.25 -37.50
N ASN A 404 1.11 -19.63 -38.50
CA ASN A 404 0.11 -18.60 -38.28
C ASN A 404 -1.06 -19.13 -37.46
N SER A 405 -1.64 -20.27 -37.83
CA SER A 405 -2.75 -20.88 -37.07
C SER A 405 -2.35 -21.28 -35.65
N THR A 406 -1.13 -21.79 -35.46
CA THR A 406 -0.58 -22.17 -34.15
C THR A 406 -0.43 -20.94 -33.26
N ILE A 407 0.28 -19.91 -33.72
CA ILE A 407 0.50 -18.68 -32.96
C ILE A 407 -0.81 -17.94 -32.74
N PHE A 408 -1.70 -17.92 -33.74
CA PHE A 408 -3.02 -17.33 -33.60
C PHE A 408 -3.84 -18.04 -32.52
N SER A 409 -3.85 -19.38 -32.50
CA SER A 409 -4.58 -20.13 -31.47
C SER A 409 -4.02 -19.94 -30.07
N GLN A 410 -2.68 -19.88 -29.93
CA GLN A 410 -2.00 -19.83 -28.62
C GLN A 410 -1.84 -18.40 -28.07
N THR A 411 -1.85 -17.39 -28.94
CA THR A 411 -1.55 -15.99 -28.58
C THR A 411 -2.72 -15.07 -28.89
N PHE A 412 -3.14 -14.99 -30.16
CA PHE A 412 -4.08 -13.96 -30.61
C PHE A 412 -5.55 -14.28 -30.34
N GLY A 413 -5.93 -15.57 -30.31
CA GLY A 413 -7.27 -16.03 -29.96
C GLY A 413 -7.62 -15.83 -28.48
N VAL A 414 -6.61 -15.49 -27.68
CA VAL A 414 -6.68 -15.35 -26.23
C VAL A 414 -6.60 -13.87 -25.78
N MET A 415 -6.50 -12.94 -26.75
CA MET A 415 -6.47 -11.52 -26.43
C MET A 415 -7.85 -11.02 -25.99
N PRO A 416 -7.93 -10.13 -24.98
CA PRO A 416 -9.17 -9.49 -24.61
C PRO A 416 -9.76 -8.71 -25.79
N LYS A 417 -11.08 -8.82 -26.00
CA LYS A 417 -11.81 -8.03 -27.01
C LYS A 417 -11.59 -6.54 -26.73
N GLY A 418 -10.81 -5.85 -27.57
CA GLY A 418 -10.55 -4.41 -27.47
C GLY A 418 -9.09 -3.97 -27.41
N VAL A 419 -8.13 -4.90 -27.35
CA VAL A 419 -6.69 -4.56 -27.51
C VAL A 419 -6.36 -4.40 -29.00
N ASP A 420 -5.78 -3.26 -29.38
CA ASP A 420 -5.34 -3.01 -30.75
C ASP A 420 -4.07 -3.80 -31.06
N ALA A 421 -4.25 -5.02 -31.55
CA ALA A 421 -3.16 -5.89 -31.98
C ALA A 421 -2.77 -5.67 -33.45
N SER A 422 -3.27 -4.61 -34.12
CA SER A 422 -3.03 -4.39 -35.55
C SER A 422 -1.54 -4.32 -35.90
N LYS A 423 -0.74 -3.71 -35.02
CA LYS A 423 0.72 -3.66 -35.17
C LYS A 423 1.36 -5.04 -35.04
N ALA A 424 1.01 -5.78 -33.99
CA ALA A 424 1.52 -7.14 -33.77
C ALA A 424 1.13 -8.10 -34.91
N PHE A 425 -0.09 -7.98 -35.45
CA PHE A 425 -0.52 -8.73 -36.63
C PHE A 425 0.28 -8.36 -37.88
N LYS A 426 0.57 -7.07 -38.08
CA LYS A 426 1.39 -6.63 -39.21
C LYS A 426 2.82 -7.16 -39.11
N ASP A 427 3.42 -7.07 -37.93
CA ASP A 427 4.79 -7.53 -37.68
C ASP A 427 4.87 -9.07 -37.83
N ALA A 428 3.90 -9.80 -37.27
CA ALA A 428 3.80 -11.25 -37.43
C ALA A 428 3.57 -11.69 -38.90
N ASN A 429 2.69 -11.02 -39.64
CA ASN A 429 2.45 -11.32 -41.06
C ASN A 429 3.69 -11.04 -41.93
N THR A 430 4.44 -9.99 -41.60
CA THR A 430 5.70 -9.66 -42.31
C THR A 430 6.74 -10.76 -42.07
N ALA A 431 6.90 -11.19 -40.81
CA ALA A 431 7.78 -12.29 -40.45
C ALA A 431 7.38 -13.62 -41.13
N LEU A 432 6.08 -13.95 -41.18
CA LEU A 432 5.58 -15.12 -41.89
C LEU A 432 5.86 -15.08 -43.41
N GLY A 433 5.85 -13.89 -44.01
CA GLY A 433 6.26 -13.68 -45.39
C GLY A 433 7.73 -14.05 -45.61
N HIS A 434 8.63 -13.52 -44.79
CA HIS A 434 10.07 -13.86 -44.85
C HIS A 434 10.33 -15.35 -44.57
N ILE A 435 9.60 -15.98 -43.65
CA ILE A 435 9.68 -17.43 -43.40
C ILE A 435 9.31 -18.24 -44.65
N THR A 436 8.28 -17.80 -45.38
CA THR A 436 7.83 -18.47 -46.61
C THR A 436 8.95 -18.46 -47.66
N GLU A 437 9.49 -17.27 -47.94
CA GLU A 437 10.55 -17.09 -48.95
C GLU A 437 11.83 -17.83 -48.56
N ALA A 438 12.28 -17.68 -47.31
CA ALA A 438 13.48 -18.34 -46.81
C ALA A 438 13.36 -19.87 -46.84
N TYR A 439 12.20 -20.43 -46.46
CA TYR A 439 11.99 -21.89 -46.50
C TYR A 439 11.98 -22.43 -47.93
N ASP A 440 11.38 -21.72 -48.89
CA ASP A 440 11.39 -22.13 -50.30
C ASP A 440 12.81 -22.12 -50.88
N PHE A 441 13.66 -21.15 -50.51
CA PHE A 441 15.07 -21.15 -50.89
C PHE A 441 15.87 -22.29 -50.23
N LEU A 442 15.60 -22.61 -48.97
CA LEU A 442 16.23 -23.72 -48.24
C LEU A 442 15.79 -25.09 -48.77
N ALA A 443 14.58 -25.19 -49.33
CA ALA A 443 14.11 -26.39 -50.00
C ALA A 443 14.88 -26.68 -51.30
N ILE A 444 15.36 -25.63 -51.99
CA ILE A 444 16.18 -25.72 -53.21
C ILE A 444 17.65 -25.96 -52.86
N ASP A 445 18.22 -25.17 -51.95
CA ASP A 445 19.60 -25.31 -51.48
C ASP A 445 19.68 -25.22 -49.95
N LYS A 446 19.88 -26.38 -49.31
CA LYS A 446 19.98 -26.48 -47.85
C LYS A 446 21.21 -25.79 -47.27
N ASN A 447 22.22 -25.49 -48.07
CA ASN A 447 23.47 -24.86 -47.62
C ASN A 447 23.49 -23.34 -47.86
N ASN A 448 22.38 -22.76 -48.32
CA ASN A 448 22.28 -21.32 -48.52
C ASN A 448 22.26 -20.60 -47.17
N GLN A 449 23.42 -20.10 -46.76
CA GLN A 449 23.62 -19.47 -45.46
C GLN A 449 22.77 -18.19 -45.29
N THR A 450 22.56 -17.42 -46.36
CA THR A 450 21.70 -16.22 -46.33
C THR A 450 20.25 -16.59 -46.04
N ALA A 451 19.74 -17.65 -46.67
CA ALA A 451 18.38 -18.12 -46.43
C ALA A 451 18.21 -18.75 -45.03
N GLN A 452 19.27 -19.38 -44.49
CA GLN A 452 19.27 -19.88 -43.11
C GLN A 452 19.19 -18.71 -42.11
N ASP A 453 20.01 -17.67 -42.30
CA ASP A 453 20.02 -16.50 -41.44
C ASP A 453 18.67 -15.76 -41.52
N GLU A 454 18.11 -15.57 -42.72
CA GLU A 454 16.80 -14.93 -42.91
C GLU A 454 15.65 -15.71 -42.25
N TYR A 455 15.68 -17.05 -42.34
CA TYR A 455 14.71 -17.91 -41.66
C TYR A 455 14.78 -17.75 -40.14
N ILE A 456 15.99 -17.77 -39.57
CA ILE A 456 16.21 -17.61 -38.13
C ILE A 456 15.74 -16.22 -37.67
N ASP A 457 16.00 -15.17 -38.46
CA ASP A 457 15.63 -13.80 -38.13
C ASP A 457 14.12 -13.63 -38.13
N ALA A 458 13.46 -14.15 -39.17
CA ALA A 458 12.02 -14.10 -39.30
C ALA A 458 11.31 -14.92 -38.20
N MET A 459 11.83 -16.10 -37.84
CA MET A 459 11.31 -16.88 -36.70
C MET A 459 11.48 -16.13 -35.38
N ASN A 460 12.61 -15.45 -35.16
CA ASN A 460 12.83 -14.63 -33.98
C ASN A 460 11.86 -13.45 -33.90
N ASP A 461 11.63 -12.75 -35.01
CA ASP A 461 10.69 -11.62 -35.09
C ASP A 461 9.26 -12.08 -34.80
N LEU A 462 8.86 -13.22 -35.37
CA LEU A 462 7.56 -13.83 -35.14
C LEU A 462 7.36 -14.21 -33.66
N MET A 463 8.34 -14.86 -33.05
CA MET A 463 8.30 -15.24 -31.64
C MET A 463 8.35 -14.03 -30.70
N SER A 464 9.11 -13.00 -31.06
CA SER A 464 9.18 -11.73 -30.32
C SER A 464 7.84 -10.99 -30.33
N ALA A 465 7.18 -10.91 -31.49
CA ALA A 465 5.86 -10.32 -31.64
C ALA A 465 4.79 -11.10 -30.84
N ALA A 466 4.81 -12.44 -30.93
CA ALA A 466 3.91 -13.30 -30.16
C ALA A 466 4.09 -13.12 -28.65
N THR A 467 5.34 -13.08 -28.19
CA THR A 467 5.68 -12.89 -26.77
C THR A 467 5.23 -11.55 -26.24
N THR A 468 5.52 -10.47 -26.98
CA THR A 468 5.12 -9.12 -26.61
C THR A 468 3.59 -9.05 -26.49
N THR A 469 2.89 -9.59 -27.47
CA THR A 469 1.41 -9.66 -27.49
C THR A 469 0.87 -10.45 -26.30
N LEU A 470 1.48 -11.57 -25.96
CA LEU A 470 1.09 -12.40 -24.82
C LEU A 470 1.22 -11.64 -23.50
N PHE A 471 2.35 -10.98 -23.26
CA PHE A 471 2.53 -10.17 -22.05
C PHE A 471 1.61 -8.94 -22.02
N ASP A 472 1.41 -8.27 -23.15
CA ASP A 472 0.50 -7.13 -23.27
C ASP A 472 -0.96 -7.54 -22.99
N SER A 473 -1.37 -8.76 -23.40
CA SER A 473 -2.70 -9.31 -23.10
C SER A 473 -2.95 -9.50 -21.60
N LEU A 474 -1.89 -9.66 -20.81
CA LEU A 474 -1.92 -9.72 -19.35
C LEU A 474 -1.76 -8.34 -18.69
N SER A 475 -1.70 -7.27 -19.49
CA SER A 475 -1.32 -5.91 -19.11
C SER A 475 0.00 -5.91 -18.33
N VAL A 476 1.04 -6.43 -18.99
CA VAL A 476 2.42 -6.37 -18.54
C VAL A 476 3.24 -5.81 -19.68
N SER A 477 3.67 -4.56 -19.55
CA SER A 477 4.44 -3.87 -20.59
C SER A 477 5.91 -3.69 -20.18
N ILE A 478 6.82 -3.72 -21.16
CA ILE A 478 8.22 -3.36 -20.92
C ILE A 478 8.32 -1.84 -20.85
N SER A 479 8.96 -1.31 -19.80
CA SER A 479 9.22 0.13 -19.67
C SER A 479 9.96 0.69 -20.89
N GLU A 480 9.59 1.89 -21.36
CA GLU A 480 10.23 2.57 -22.49
C GLU A 480 11.75 2.67 -22.32
N HIS A 481 12.23 3.06 -21.14
CA HIS A 481 13.65 3.16 -20.83
C HIS A 481 14.43 1.84 -21.03
N ARG A 482 13.83 0.67 -20.71
CA ARG A 482 14.47 -0.64 -20.96
C ARG A 482 14.55 -0.92 -22.46
N MET A 483 13.54 -0.52 -23.22
CA MET A 483 13.52 -0.70 -24.66
C MET A 483 14.53 0.22 -25.36
N GLU A 484 14.65 1.47 -24.96
CA GLU A 484 15.67 2.39 -25.46
C GLU A 484 17.07 1.89 -25.13
N LYS A 485 17.29 1.44 -23.89
CA LYS A 485 18.57 0.86 -23.48
C LYS A 485 18.93 -0.36 -24.32
N LEU A 486 17.96 -1.22 -24.65
CA LEU A 486 18.20 -2.37 -25.52
C LEU A 486 18.60 -1.94 -26.93
N LYS A 487 17.86 -1.00 -27.54
CA LYS A 487 18.17 -0.44 -28.86
C LYS A 487 19.58 0.18 -28.92
N ASN A 488 19.97 0.87 -27.85
CA ASN A 488 21.26 1.56 -27.78
C ASN A 488 22.43 0.64 -27.39
N SER A 489 22.16 -0.60 -26.97
CA SER A 489 23.21 -1.54 -26.54
C SER A 489 23.93 -2.23 -27.71
N GLY A 490 23.48 -2.02 -28.96
CA GLY A 490 24.03 -2.70 -30.14
C GLY A 490 23.81 -4.21 -30.15
N VAL A 491 23.00 -4.73 -29.22
CA VAL A 491 22.60 -6.14 -29.14
C VAL A 491 21.51 -6.37 -30.17
N ARG A 492 21.60 -7.47 -30.92
CA ARG A 492 20.53 -7.90 -31.83
C ARG A 492 19.23 -8.02 -31.05
N ILE A 493 18.17 -7.39 -31.53
CA ILE A 493 16.85 -7.49 -30.91
C ILE A 493 16.23 -8.79 -31.41
N ASP A 494 16.56 -9.89 -30.76
CA ASP A 494 15.92 -11.19 -30.97
C ASP A 494 14.87 -11.47 -29.88
N PHE A 495 14.14 -12.58 -30.05
CA PHE A 495 13.17 -13.05 -29.07
C PHE A 495 13.79 -13.17 -27.66
N GLN A 496 15.01 -13.70 -27.56
CA GLN A 496 15.69 -13.89 -26.27
C GLN A 496 15.97 -12.56 -25.57
N ALA A 497 16.42 -11.54 -26.30
CA ALA A 497 16.69 -10.20 -25.79
C ALA A 497 15.42 -9.53 -25.26
N VAL A 498 14.28 -9.73 -25.92
CA VAL A 498 12.97 -9.24 -25.47
C VAL A 498 12.50 -10.00 -24.23
N PHE A 499 12.55 -11.33 -24.25
CA PHE A 499 12.18 -12.17 -23.12
C PHE A 499 13.04 -11.91 -21.87
N ASP A 500 14.32 -11.59 -22.06
CA ASP A 500 15.23 -11.18 -21.00
C ASP A 500 14.79 -9.88 -20.31
N GLN A 501 14.12 -8.96 -21.02
CA GLN A 501 13.57 -7.75 -20.40
C GLN A 501 12.40 -8.06 -19.48
N TYR A 502 11.48 -8.94 -19.92
CA TYR A 502 10.39 -9.43 -19.07
C TYR A 502 10.95 -10.18 -17.85
N THR A 503 11.95 -11.04 -18.04
CA THR A 503 12.62 -11.74 -16.94
C THR A 503 13.25 -10.76 -15.94
N LYS A 504 13.92 -9.70 -16.42
CA LYS A 504 14.47 -8.65 -15.53
C LYS A 504 13.37 -7.83 -14.82
N PHE A 505 12.21 -7.64 -15.45
CA PHE A 505 11.05 -7.02 -14.82
C PHE A 505 10.55 -7.90 -13.65
N PHE A 506 10.23 -9.16 -13.91
CA PHE A 506 9.75 -10.06 -12.86
C PHE A 506 10.82 -10.39 -11.81
N GLN A 507 12.11 -10.33 -12.15
CA GLN A 507 13.18 -10.41 -11.17
C GLN A 507 13.11 -9.26 -10.14
N LEU A 508 12.76 -8.04 -10.57
CA LEU A 508 12.54 -6.93 -9.66
C LEU A 508 11.34 -7.23 -8.75
N VAL A 509 10.24 -7.75 -9.34
CA VAL A 509 9.03 -8.17 -8.60
C VAL A 509 9.35 -9.19 -7.53
N VAL A 510 9.99 -10.30 -7.88
CA VAL A 510 10.44 -11.32 -6.94
C VAL A 510 11.30 -10.68 -5.85
N SER A 511 12.28 -9.87 -6.23
CA SER A 511 13.19 -9.25 -5.24
C SER A 511 12.45 -8.40 -4.22
N TYR A 512 11.58 -7.48 -4.65
CA TYR A 512 10.88 -6.62 -3.71
C TYR A 512 9.81 -7.36 -2.92
N VAL A 513 9.11 -8.35 -3.49
CA VAL A 513 8.06 -9.12 -2.78
C VAL A 513 8.64 -9.91 -1.62
N PHE A 514 9.78 -10.57 -1.82
CA PHE A 514 10.43 -11.34 -0.74
C PHE A 514 11.01 -10.41 0.33
N ILE A 515 11.60 -9.28 -0.07
CA ILE A 515 12.11 -8.26 0.87
C ILE A 515 10.96 -7.63 1.67
N SER A 516 9.89 -7.18 1.00
CA SER A 516 8.73 -6.58 1.66
C SER A 516 7.98 -7.60 2.52
N GLY A 517 7.88 -8.85 2.07
CA GLY A 517 7.29 -9.93 2.85
C GLY A 517 8.05 -10.20 4.14
N GLY A 518 9.38 -10.32 4.05
CA GLY A 518 10.24 -10.45 5.23
C GLY A 518 10.18 -9.24 6.17
N LEU A 519 10.21 -8.02 5.60
CA LEU A 519 10.07 -6.79 6.37
C LEU A 519 8.70 -6.67 7.04
N SER A 520 7.62 -7.17 6.44
CA SER A 520 6.30 -7.17 7.07
C SER A 520 6.30 -7.95 8.39
N LEU A 521 6.93 -9.14 8.43
CA LEU A 521 7.11 -9.92 9.65
C LEU A 521 8.00 -9.21 10.67
N ILE A 522 9.09 -8.60 10.23
CA ILE A 522 10.00 -7.85 11.10
C ILE A 522 9.29 -6.67 11.76
N VAL A 523 8.59 -5.84 10.96
CA VAL A 523 7.88 -4.66 11.44
C VAL A 523 6.70 -5.06 12.32
N MET A 524 5.92 -6.08 11.96
CA MET A 524 4.86 -6.62 12.82
C MET A 524 5.42 -7.16 14.14
N SER A 525 6.61 -7.77 14.13
CA SER A 525 7.26 -8.23 15.36
C SER A 525 7.69 -7.06 16.25
N ILE A 526 8.19 -5.96 15.66
CA ILE A 526 8.50 -4.73 16.40
C ILE A 526 7.22 -4.11 16.98
N LEU A 527 6.16 -4.00 16.19
CA LEU A 527 4.85 -3.49 16.65
C LEU A 527 4.28 -4.35 17.77
N GLY A 528 4.34 -5.67 17.61
CA GLY A 528 3.93 -6.64 18.61
C GLY A 528 4.72 -6.45 19.91
N TYR A 529 6.04 -6.30 19.84
CA TYR A 529 6.89 -6.00 21.00
C TYR A 529 6.47 -4.71 21.73
N LEU A 530 6.17 -3.66 20.96
CA LEU A 530 5.74 -2.38 21.50
C LEU A 530 4.35 -2.44 22.15
N SER A 531 3.47 -3.34 21.69
CA SER A 531 2.13 -3.55 22.23
C SER A 531 2.02 -4.51 23.39
N LEU A 532 3.08 -5.25 23.77
CA LEU A 532 3.02 -6.15 24.93
C LEU A 532 2.68 -5.40 26.24
N PRO A 533 1.55 -5.74 26.89
CA PRO A 533 1.26 -5.29 28.24
C PRO A 533 2.32 -5.78 29.23
N SER A 534 2.61 -4.99 30.26
CA SER A 534 3.60 -5.35 31.29
C SER A 534 3.29 -6.68 31.98
N ARG A 535 2.01 -7.06 32.07
CA ARG A 535 1.55 -8.33 32.68
C ARG A 535 1.82 -9.56 31.80
N GLN A 536 1.89 -9.39 30.48
CA GLN A 536 2.06 -10.48 29.52
C GLN A 536 3.51 -10.70 29.07
N ARG A 537 4.48 -9.95 29.61
CA ARG A 537 5.92 -10.06 29.29
C ARG A 537 6.56 -11.34 29.82
N ILE A 538 6.12 -12.47 29.28
CA ILE A 538 6.62 -13.82 29.56
C ILE A 538 7.66 -14.15 28.50
N MET A 539 8.72 -14.88 28.89
CA MET A 539 9.78 -15.31 27.97
C MET A 539 9.24 -16.00 26.70
N GLY A 540 8.17 -16.78 26.82
CA GLY A 540 7.52 -17.41 25.66
C GLY A 540 7.02 -16.44 24.60
N GLN A 541 6.51 -15.25 24.98
CA GLN A 541 6.07 -14.24 24.00
C GLN A 541 7.26 -13.59 23.28
N TYR A 542 8.37 -13.36 23.99
CA TYR A 542 9.61 -12.84 23.39
C TYR A 542 10.23 -13.84 22.42
N VAL A 543 10.26 -15.13 22.76
CA VAL A 543 10.77 -16.18 21.87
C VAL A 543 9.95 -16.24 20.57
N ARG A 544 8.61 -16.16 20.65
CA ARG A 544 7.76 -16.13 19.45
C ARG A 544 8.01 -14.91 18.57
N LEU A 545 8.18 -13.73 19.18
CA LEU A 545 8.55 -12.51 18.45
C LEU A 545 9.89 -12.66 17.75
N LEU A 546 10.87 -13.26 18.43
CA LEU A 546 12.19 -13.50 17.88
C LEU A 546 12.15 -14.50 16.71
N ILE A 547 11.36 -15.57 16.83
CA ILE A 547 11.14 -16.53 15.73
C ILE A 547 10.55 -15.82 14.52
N ASN A 548 9.50 -15.01 14.69
CA ASN A 548 8.88 -14.29 13.58
C ASN A 548 9.84 -13.26 12.96
N PHE A 549 10.64 -12.58 13.78
CA PHE A 549 11.67 -11.66 13.32
C PHE A 549 12.72 -12.36 12.44
N PHE A 550 13.25 -13.50 12.89
CA PHE A 550 14.24 -14.26 12.13
C PHE A 550 13.63 -14.96 10.91
N ALA A 551 12.38 -15.42 10.98
CA ALA A 551 11.65 -15.92 9.83
C ALA A 551 11.47 -14.83 8.76
N GLY A 552 11.18 -13.60 9.18
CA GLY A 552 11.16 -12.43 8.29
C GLY A 552 12.50 -12.15 7.65
N PHE A 553 13.59 -12.21 8.42
CA PHE A 553 14.94 -12.07 7.88
C PHE A 553 15.27 -13.17 6.86
N GLY A 554 14.94 -14.43 7.17
CA GLY A 554 15.11 -15.57 6.26
C GLY A 554 14.31 -15.41 4.97
N LEU A 555 13.08 -14.91 5.05
CA LEU A 555 12.24 -14.66 3.88
C LEU A 555 12.83 -13.55 2.99
N ALA A 556 13.35 -12.47 3.58
CA ALA A 556 14.03 -11.40 2.83
C ALA A 556 15.31 -11.90 2.13
N LEU A 557 16.04 -12.85 2.74
CA LEU A 557 17.24 -13.45 2.15
C LEU A 557 16.96 -14.29 0.91
N VAL A 558 15.73 -14.76 0.68
CA VAL A 558 15.35 -15.46 -0.56
C VAL A 558 15.61 -14.59 -1.80
N ALA A 559 15.53 -13.26 -1.66
CA ALA A 559 15.87 -12.33 -2.75
C ALA A 559 17.35 -12.43 -3.21
N ALA A 560 18.23 -13.07 -2.43
CA ALA A 560 19.63 -13.33 -2.81
C ALA A 560 19.76 -14.38 -3.94
N ILE A 561 18.71 -15.14 -4.26
CA ILE A 561 18.69 -16.06 -5.42
C ILE A 561 19.09 -15.33 -6.72
N LYS A 562 18.85 -14.01 -6.80
CA LYS A 562 19.25 -13.18 -7.95
C LYS A 562 20.74 -13.27 -8.33
N TYR A 563 21.62 -13.61 -7.40
CA TYR A 563 23.07 -13.68 -7.64
C TYR A 563 23.50 -14.98 -8.33
N ASN A 564 22.66 -16.01 -8.37
CA ASN A 564 22.95 -17.25 -9.08
C ASN A 564 22.01 -17.44 -10.28
N PRO A 565 22.48 -17.29 -11.53
CA PRO A 565 21.64 -17.35 -12.73
C PRO A 565 20.86 -18.66 -12.88
N ARG A 566 21.47 -19.80 -12.53
CA ARG A 566 20.85 -21.12 -12.69
C ARG A 566 19.71 -21.33 -11.70
N PHE A 567 19.95 -21.08 -10.42
CA PHE A 567 18.89 -21.17 -9.41
C PHE A 567 17.79 -20.14 -9.65
N LYS A 568 18.14 -18.93 -10.09
CA LYS A 568 17.18 -17.89 -10.47
C LYS A 568 16.23 -18.37 -11.57
N ALA A 569 16.76 -18.88 -12.68
CA ALA A 569 15.94 -19.33 -13.81
C ALA A 569 15.00 -20.46 -13.37
N ASN A 570 15.52 -21.47 -12.67
CA ASN A 570 14.73 -22.60 -12.19
C ASN A 570 13.65 -22.17 -11.18
N TYR A 571 13.95 -21.19 -10.32
CA TYR A 571 12.98 -20.72 -9.33
C TYR A 571 11.88 -19.87 -9.97
N MET A 572 12.23 -18.99 -10.90
CA MET A 572 11.27 -18.14 -11.61
C MET A 572 10.38 -18.94 -12.57
N SER A 573 10.87 -20.04 -13.16
CA SER A 573 10.02 -20.94 -13.95
C SER A 573 9.13 -21.85 -13.07
N SER A 574 9.42 -21.92 -11.77
CA SER A 574 8.68 -22.79 -10.85
C SER A 574 7.43 -22.13 -10.26
N ALA A 575 6.47 -22.97 -9.89
CA ALA A 575 5.29 -22.57 -9.13
C ALA A 575 5.54 -22.43 -7.62
N TRP A 576 6.79 -22.22 -7.16
CA TRP A 576 7.11 -22.19 -5.72
C TRP A 576 7.18 -20.78 -5.11
N MET A 577 7.04 -19.71 -5.91
CA MET A 577 7.22 -18.35 -5.43
C MET A 577 6.23 -17.93 -4.33
N ILE A 578 4.91 -17.94 -4.59
CA ILE A 578 3.90 -17.64 -3.57
C ILE A 578 3.86 -18.71 -2.45
N PRO A 579 3.91 -20.02 -2.74
CA PRO A 579 3.96 -21.05 -1.71
C PRO A 579 5.10 -20.89 -0.69
N THR A 580 6.26 -20.38 -1.11
CA THR A 580 7.38 -20.13 -0.19
C THR A 580 7.01 -19.08 0.86
N ILE A 581 6.39 -17.96 0.45
CA ILE A 581 5.91 -16.91 1.36
C ILE A 581 4.81 -17.48 2.27
N LEU A 582 3.86 -18.21 1.67
CA LEU A 582 2.75 -18.85 2.36
C LEU A 582 3.21 -19.76 3.48
N LEU A 583 4.17 -20.66 3.22
CA LEU A 583 4.67 -21.62 4.20
C LEU A 583 5.39 -20.93 5.36
N VAL A 584 6.16 -19.86 5.08
CA VAL A 584 6.81 -19.07 6.15
C VAL A 584 5.75 -18.37 7.01
N TYR A 585 4.75 -17.74 6.39
CA TYR A 585 3.68 -17.07 7.14
C TYR A 585 2.85 -18.06 7.94
N PHE A 586 2.51 -19.21 7.35
CA PHE A 586 1.82 -20.30 8.04
C PHE A 586 2.61 -20.78 9.26
N ALA A 587 3.92 -21.03 9.11
CA ALA A 587 4.77 -21.43 10.23
C ALA A 587 4.77 -20.37 11.35
N CYS A 588 4.86 -19.08 11.02
CA CYS A 588 4.76 -17.99 11.98
C CYS A 588 3.38 -17.94 12.69
N VAL A 589 2.29 -18.17 11.96
CA VAL A 589 0.93 -18.24 12.54
C VAL A 589 0.83 -19.41 13.51
N VAL A 590 1.30 -20.59 13.12
CA VAL A 590 1.30 -21.80 13.98
C VAL A 590 2.11 -21.54 15.25
N VAL A 591 3.32 -20.98 15.14
CA VAL A 591 4.16 -20.63 16.30
C VAL A 591 3.45 -19.63 17.23
N ASN A 592 2.64 -18.72 16.69
CA ASN A 592 1.87 -17.78 17.50
C ASN A 592 0.72 -18.45 18.25
N MET A 593 0.06 -19.44 17.63
CA MET A 593 -1.08 -20.16 18.19
C MET A 593 -0.69 -21.23 19.21
N VAL A 594 0.46 -21.89 19.05
CA VAL A 594 0.92 -22.95 19.96
C VAL A 594 1.23 -22.36 21.33
N SER A 595 0.25 -22.43 22.26
CA SER A 595 0.42 -22.03 23.66
C SER A 595 1.58 -22.81 24.30
N ALA A 596 2.57 -22.10 24.87
CA ALA A 596 3.59 -22.76 25.69
C ALA A 596 2.87 -23.44 26.88
N PRO A 597 3.25 -24.66 27.27
CA PRO A 597 2.63 -25.33 28.40
C PRO A 597 2.69 -24.42 29.63
N LYS A 598 1.55 -24.22 30.29
CA LYS A 598 1.39 -23.42 31.52
C LYS A 598 2.20 -24.08 32.65
N GLY A 599 3.52 -23.88 32.69
CA GLY A 599 4.34 -24.74 33.52
C GLY A 599 5.75 -24.29 33.83
N ILE A 600 6.13 -23.01 33.71
CA ILE A 600 7.37 -22.52 34.35
C ILE A 600 7.13 -21.11 34.92
N LYS A 601 6.53 -21.06 36.12
CA LYS A 601 6.73 -19.92 37.02
C LYS A 601 8.13 -20.05 37.58
N LEU A 602 9.11 -19.42 36.94
CA LEU A 602 10.40 -19.16 37.59
C LEU A 602 10.14 -18.21 38.76
N ARG A 603 10.17 -18.79 39.96
CA ARG A 603 10.12 -18.10 41.24
C ARG A 603 11.25 -17.06 41.25
N ARG A 604 10.91 -15.77 41.12
CA ARG A 604 11.88 -14.70 41.36
C ARG A 604 12.26 -14.76 42.84
N SER A 605 13.52 -15.09 43.11
CA SER A 605 14.21 -14.78 44.36
C SER A 605 14.52 -13.29 44.41
#